data_AF-A0A2E1YG03-F1
#
_entry.id   AF-A0A2E1YG03-F1
#
_cell.length_a   1.000
_cell.length_b   1.000
_cell.length_c   1.000
_cell.angle_alpha   90.00
_cell.angle_beta   90.00
_cell.angle_gamma   90.00
#
_symmetry.space_group_name_H-M   'P 1'
#
loop_
_entity.id
_entity.type
_entity.pdbx_description
1 polymer ?
#
loop_
_entity_poly.entity_id
_entity_poly.type
_entity_poly.pdbx_seq_one_letter_code
_entity_poly.pdbx_strand_id
1 'polypeptide(L)'
;MFKDIKKKAEEKASEVKEATSNIGNTVLDKARTAKESASDLATGAVKTASNAAASAGTLAKGAVDSVVITIATKIIVSSMKKAGKKGTSYISNDSKYQGFVDRTWELLPLPVRLIGKDALGFNSTMFLLRNSVFGKDEKEPEVDKNDEGIIKKTILSMFK
;
A
#
# COMPACT_ATOMS: atom_id res chain seq x y z
N MET A 1 1.43 -0.11 -46.20
CA MET A 1 2.32 0.13 -45.04
C MET A 1 1.61 0.67 -43.80
N PHE A 2 0.86 1.79 -43.80
CA PHE A 2 0.13 2.22 -42.59
C PHE A 2 -1.16 1.45 -42.29
N LYS A 3 -1.82 0.86 -43.31
CA LYS A 3 -3.02 0.03 -43.12
C LYS A 3 -2.72 -1.31 -42.44
N ASP A 4 -1.53 -1.85 -42.67
CA ASP A 4 -1.11 -3.17 -42.19
C ASP A 4 -0.75 -3.15 -40.69
N ILE A 5 -0.26 -2.00 -40.19
CA ILE A 5 0.06 -1.78 -38.78
C ILE A 5 -1.23 -1.64 -37.95
N LYS A 6 -2.26 -0.96 -38.48
CA LYS A 6 -3.56 -0.79 -37.80
C LYS A 6 -4.29 -2.14 -37.65
N LYS A 7 -4.31 -2.96 -38.71
CA LYS A 7 -4.93 -4.29 -38.67
C LYS A 7 -4.24 -5.21 -37.65
N LYS A 8 -2.91 -5.16 -37.56
CA LYS A 8 -2.13 -5.96 -36.60
C LYS A 8 -2.31 -5.51 -35.14
N ALA A 9 -2.64 -4.24 -34.90
CA ALA A 9 -2.96 -3.72 -33.57
C ALA A 9 -4.38 -4.09 -33.11
N GLU A 10 -5.37 -4.11 -34.02
CA GLU A 10 -6.74 -4.54 -33.73
C GLU A 10 -6.84 -6.05 -33.44
N GLU A 11 -6.03 -6.87 -34.11
CA GLU A 11 -5.94 -8.32 -33.88
C GLU A 11 -5.31 -8.63 -32.51
N LYS A 12 -4.22 -7.93 -32.16
CA LYS A 12 -3.58 -8.02 -30.83
C LYS A 12 -4.48 -7.54 -29.69
N ALA A 13 -5.33 -6.54 -29.93
CA ALA A 13 -6.28 -6.04 -28.93
C ALA A 13 -7.44 -7.01 -28.69
N SER A 14 -7.86 -7.77 -29.72
CA SER A 14 -8.90 -8.79 -29.59
C SER A 14 -8.39 -10.04 -28.84
N GLU A 15 -7.14 -10.46 -29.07
CA GLU A 15 -6.51 -11.55 -28.29
C GLU A 15 -6.37 -11.21 -26.80
N VAL A 16 -6.04 -9.97 -26.45
CA VAL A 16 -5.93 -9.52 -25.04
C VAL A 16 -7.31 -9.45 -24.38
N LYS A 17 -8.37 -9.18 -25.14
CA LYS A 17 -9.75 -9.12 -24.65
C LYS A 17 -10.33 -10.51 -24.34
N GLU A 18 -9.96 -11.54 -25.11
CA GLU A 18 -10.35 -12.93 -24.80
C GLU A 18 -9.53 -13.55 -23.66
N ALA A 19 -8.25 -13.20 -23.53
CA ALA A 19 -7.41 -13.68 -22.43
C ALA A 19 -7.78 -13.08 -21.05
N THR A 20 -8.48 -11.93 -21.02
CA THR A 20 -8.92 -11.29 -19.78
C THR A 20 -10.38 -11.58 -19.41
N SER A 21 -11.18 -12.18 -20.29
CA SER A 21 -12.58 -12.53 -20.00
C SER A 21 -12.72 -13.72 -19.03
N ASN A 22 -11.70 -14.57 -18.92
CA ASN A 22 -11.78 -15.81 -18.13
C ASN A 22 -11.28 -15.67 -16.68
N ILE A 23 -10.66 -14.53 -16.34
CA ILE A 23 -10.21 -14.24 -14.96
C ILE A 23 -11.32 -13.56 -14.15
N GLY A 24 -12.33 -12.99 -14.82
CA GLY A 24 -13.44 -12.26 -14.18
C GLY A 24 -14.28 -13.12 -13.23
N ASN A 25 -14.54 -14.38 -13.56
CA ASN A 25 -15.42 -15.23 -12.74
C ASN A 25 -14.71 -15.86 -11.53
N THR A 26 -13.42 -16.20 -11.64
CA THR A 26 -12.70 -16.84 -10.53
C THR A 26 -12.37 -15.88 -9.38
N VAL A 27 -12.14 -14.61 -9.70
CA VAL A 27 -11.92 -13.56 -8.68
C VAL A 27 -13.23 -13.16 -8.01
N LEU A 28 -14.34 -13.15 -8.77
CA LEU A 28 -15.66 -12.80 -8.25
C LEU A 28 -16.22 -13.89 -7.32
N ASP A 29 -16.00 -15.17 -7.63
CA ASP A 29 -16.43 -16.28 -6.75
C ASP A 29 -15.58 -16.42 -5.48
N LYS A 30 -14.28 -16.08 -5.52
CA LYS A 30 -13.43 -15.95 -4.32
C LYS A 30 -13.80 -14.74 -3.46
N ALA A 31 -14.34 -13.67 -4.06
CA ALA A 31 -14.87 -12.54 -3.32
C ALA A 31 -16.23 -12.83 -2.68
N ARG A 32 -17.02 -13.75 -3.26
CA ARG A 32 -18.34 -14.15 -2.74
C ARG A 32 -18.24 -15.06 -1.52
N THR A 33 -17.24 -15.94 -1.47
CA THR A 33 -17.01 -16.87 -0.34
C THR A 33 -16.30 -16.24 0.86
N ALA A 34 -15.78 -15.01 0.73
CA ALA A 34 -15.23 -14.23 1.85
C ALA A 34 -16.25 -13.25 2.47
N LYS A 35 -17.51 -13.24 1.99
CA LYS A 35 -18.53 -12.24 2.35
C LYS A 35 -19.21 -12.50 3.70
N GLU A 36 -19.08 -13.67 4.30
CA GLU A 36 -19.84 -14.02 5.51
C GLU A 36 -19.21 -13.55 6.84
N SER A 37 -18.11 -12.79 6.85
CA SER A 37 -17.53 -12.31 8.13
C SER A 37 -16.88 -10.92 8.12
N ALA A 38 -17.28 -9.98 7.25
CA ALA A 38 -16.68 -8.62 7.29
C ALA A 38 -17.54 -7.50 6.66
N SER A 39 -18.82 -7.41 7.02
CA SER A 39 -19.78 -6.48 6.37
C SER A 39 -19.50 -4.98 6.57
N ASP A 40 -18.65 -4.57 7.52
CA ASP A 40 -18.44 -3.13 7.79
C ASP A 40 -17.16 -2.54 7.17
N LEU A 41 -16.19 -3.36 6.78
CA LEU A 41 -14.92 -2.89 6.19
C LEU A 41 -14.98 -2.81 4.64
N ALA A 42 -15.88 -3.55 4.00
CA ALA A 42 -15.95 -3.65 2.55
C ALA A 42 -16.59 -2.41 1.88
N THR A 43 -17.55 -1.77 2.53
CA THR A 43 -18.29 -0.63 1.95
C THR A 43 -17.40 0.63 1.82
N GLY A 44 -16.41 0.78 2.70
CA GLY A 44 -15.40 1.84 2.60
C GLY A 44 -14.40 1.59 1.46
N ALA A 45 -13.98 0.35 1.24
CA ALA A 45 -12.99 -0.02 0.22
C ALA A 45 -13.51 0.19 -1.21
N VAL A 46 -14.79 -0.07 -1.46
CA VAL A 46 -15.39 0.04 -2.81
C VAL A 46 -15.55 1.51 -3.24
N LYS A 47 -15.91 2.42 -2.31
CA LYS A 47 -16.01 3.86 -2.62
C LYS A 47 -14.64 4.51 -2.86
N THR A 48 -13.61 4.11 -2.10
CA THR A 48 -12.25 4.63 -2.28
C THR A 48 -11.59 4.13 -3.57
N ALA A 49 -11.87 2.88 -3.98
CA ALA A 49 -11.36 2.35 -5.25
C ALA A 49 -11.94 3.09 -6.47
N SER A 50 -13.23 3.47 -6.42
CA SER A 50 -13.90 4.17 -7.53
C SER A 50 -13.37 5.60 -7.74
N ASN A 51 -12.99 6.31 -6.67
CA ASN A 51 -12.45 7.67 -6.78
C ASN A 51 -10.96 7.70 -7.17
N ALA A 52 -10.19 6.67 -6.78
CA ALA A 52 -8.77 6.57 -7.12
C ALA A 52 -8.51 6.32 -8.62
N ALA A 53 -9.46 5.70 -9.32
CA ALA A 53 -9.37 5.48 -10.77
C ALA A 53 -9.52 6.78 -11.59
N ALA A 54 -10.20 7.80 -11.04
CA ALA A 54 -10.45 9.07 -11.74
C ALA A 54 -9.27 10.05 -11.69
N SER A 55 -8.31 9.86 -10.78
CA SER A 55 -7.21 10.80 -10.51
C SER A 55 -5.87 10.34 -11.09
N ALA A 56 -5.86 9.84 -12.33
CA ALA A 56 -4.64 9.43 -13.05
C ALA A 56 -3.80 10.61 -13.62
N GLY A 57 -4.05 11.83 -13.14
CA GLY A 57 -3.13 12.96 -13.29
C GLY A 57 -2.15 12.96 -12.12
N THR A 58 -0.87 13.25 -12.37
CA THR A 58 0.23 13.31 -11.39
C THR A 58 -0.27 13.77 -10.01
N LEU A 59 -0.42 12.82 -9.08
CA LEU A 59 -0.88 13.12 -7.73
C LEU A 59 0.21 13.96 -7.05
N ALA A 60 -0.07 15.24 -6.86
CA ALA A 60 0.75 16.08 -5.99
C ALA A 60 0.61 15.54 -4.56
N LYS A 61 1.71 15.55 -3.80
CA LYS A 61 1.75 15.07 -2.41
C LYS A 61 0.57 15.58 -1.57
N GLY A 62 0.20 16.86 -1.72
CA GLY A 62 -0.89 17.50 -0.99
C GLY A 62 -2.32 17.15 -1.44
N ALA A 63 -2.50 16.38 -2.51
CA ALA A 63 -3.81 16.00 -3.04
C ALA A 63 -4.32 14.63 -2.52
N VAL A 64 -3.56 13.97 -1.65
CA VAL A 64 -3.93 12.65 -1.12
C VAL A 64 -5.01 12.79 -0.05
N ASP A 65 -6.16 12.16 -0.28
CA ASP A 65 -7.28 12.15 0.65
C ASP A 65 -6.89 11.54 2.02
N SER A 66 -7.42 12.15 3.07
CA SER A 66 -7.43 11.64 4.46
C SER A 66 -7.78 10.15 4.58
N VAL A 67 -8.67 9.62 3.74
CA VAL A 67 -9.02 8.19 3.71
C VAL A 67 -7.82 7.35 3.28
N VAL A 68 -7.12 7.77 2.23
CA VAL A 68 -5.92 7.09 1.72
C VAL A 68 -4.81 7.14 2.76
N ILE A 69 -4.61 8.29 3.42
CA ILE A 69 -3.64 8.44 4.52
C ILE A 69 -3.98 7.50 5.68
N THR A 70 -5.25 7.37 6.03
CA THR A 70 -5.71 6.46 7.10
C THR A 70 -5.44 5.00 6.74
N ILE A 71 -5.70 4.59 5.50
CA ILE A 71 -5.40 3.22 5.03
C ILE A 71 -3.90 2.96 5.06
N ALA A 72 -3.08 3.88 4.54
CA ALA A 72 -1.62 3.78 4.56
C ALA A 72 -1.08 3.65 6.00
N THR A 73 -1.63 4.43 6.93
CA THR A 73 -1.29 4.38 8.36
C THR A 73 -1.57 3.00 8.95
N LYS A 74 -2.76 2.44 8.72
CA LYS A 74 -3.11 1.10 9.22
C LYS A 74 -2.18 0.00 8.68
N ILE A 75 -1.82 0.10 7.40
CA ILE A 75 -0.89 -0.84 6.76
C ILE A 75 0.48 -0.76 7.42
N ILE A 76 1.03 0.45 7.59
CA ILE A 76 2.34 0.65 8.22
C ILE A 76 2.33 0.18 9.68
N VAL A 77 1.30 0.52 10.46
CA VAL A 77 1.16 0.01 11.85
C VAL A 77 1.12 -1.51 11.88
N SER A 78 0.31 -2.15 11.05
CA SER A 78 0.20 -3.62 10.99
C SER A 78 1.53 -4.25 10.60
N SER A 79 2.21 -3.67 9.62
CA SER A 79 3.55 -4.04 9.20
C SER A 79 4.55 -3.92 10.37
N MET A 80 4.60 -2.78 11.06
CA MET A 80 5.52 -2.57 12.17
C MET A 80 5.26 -3.55 13.31
N LYS A 81 4.00 -3.84 13.65
CA LYS A 81 3.65 -4.91 14.61
C LYS A 81 4.22 -6.27 14.20
N LYS A 82 4.19 -6.60 12.91
CA LYS A 82 4.82 -7.84 12.39
C LYS A 82 6.34 -7.81 12.49
N ALA A 83 6.98 -6.65 12.31
CA ALA A 83 8.41 -6.49 12.51
C ALA A 83 8.79 -6.65 13.99
N GLY A 84 8.02 -6.03 14.90
CA GLY A 84 8.13 -6.19 16.36
C GLY A 84 8.16 -7.66 16.79
N LYS A 85 7.21 -8.46 16.28
CA LYS A 85 7.14 -9.91 16.53
C LYS A 85 8.35 -10.71 16.06
N LYS A 86 9.17 -10.20 15.14
CA LYS A 86 10.43 -10.85 14.72
C LYS A 86 11.59 -10.53 15.66
N GLY A 87 11.38 -9.66 16.64
CA GLY A 87 12.33 -9.32 17.68
C GLY A 87 13.35 -8.27 17.28
N THR A 88 14.10 -7.81 18.28
CA THR A 88 15.10 -6.73 18.18
C THR A 88 16.17 -7.04 17.13
N SER A 89 16.65 -8.29 17.05
CA SER A 89 17.67 -8.73 16.09
C SER A 89 17.25 -8.60 14.61
N TYR A 90 15.95 -8.62 14.34
CA TYR A 90 15.42 -8.34 13.00
C TYR A 90 15.35 -6.84 12.73
N ILE A 91 14.92 -6.07 13.74
CA ILE A 91 14.66 -4.64 13.62
C ILE A 91 15.96 -3.83 13.53
N SER A 92 16.95 -4.16 14.36
CA SER A 92 18.24 -3.47 14.41
C SER A 92 19.15 -3.78 13.21
N ASN A 93 18.85 -4.83 12.45
CA ASN A 93 19.58 -5.17 11.24
C ASN A 93 19.01 -4.41 10.04
N ASP A 94 19.75 -3.44 9.51
CA ASP A 94 19.30 -2.57 8.42
C ASP A 94 18.91 -3.34 7.15
N SER A 95 19.62 -4.42 6.78
CA SER A 95 19.31 -5.22 5.60
C SER A 95 17.99 -5.98 5.75
N LYS A 96 17.77 -6.61 6.92
CA LYS A 96 16.52 -7.30 7.24
C LYS A 96 15.35 -6.32 7.35
N TYR A 97 15.59 -5.16 7.97
CA TYR A 97 14.61 -4.11 8.09
C TYR A 97 14.25 -3.49 6.74
N GLN A 98 15.22 -3.31 5.84
CA GLN A 98 14.97 -2.83 4.47
C GLN A 98 14.01 -3.78 3.73
N GLY A 99 14.21 -5.10 3.81
CA GLY A 99 13.29 -6.06 3.22
C GLY A 99 11.87 -6.03 3.84
N PHE A 100 11.72 -5.48 5.05
CA PHE A 100 10.43 -5.17 5.66
C PHE A 100 9.83 -3.85 5.11
N VAL A 101 10.67 -2.82 4.96
CA VAL A 101 10.30 -1.53 4.36
C VAL A 101 9.78 -1.73 2.93
N ASP A 102 10.47 -2.52 2.12
CA ASP A 102 10.10 -2.79 0.72
C ASP A 102 8.73 -3.50 0.62
N ARG A 103 8.52 -4.55 1.42
CA ARG A 103 7.23 -5.23 1.49
C ARG A 103 6.11 -4.33 1.98
N THR A 104 6.40 -3.44 2.93
CA THR A 104 5.39 -2.48 3.42
C THR A 104 5.02 -1.48 2.33
N TRP A 105 5.99 -1.01 1.55
CA TRP A 105 5.75 -0.13 0.41
C TRP A 105 4.80 -0.77 -0.63
N GLU A 106 5.02 -2.04 -0.96
CA GLU A 106 4.20 -2.78 -1.92
C GLU A 106 2.74 -2.92 -1.50
N LEU A 107 2.48 -2.96 -0.18
CA LEU A 107 1.13 -3.04 0.37
C LEU A 107 0.38 -1.71 0.33
N LEU A 108 1.06 -0.57 0.15
CA LEU A 108 0.42 0.74 0.21
C LEU A 108 -0.61 0.93 -0.92
N PRO A 109 -1.63 1.79 -0.68
CA PRO A 109 -2.60 2.14 -1.70
C PRO A 109 -1.92 2.64 -2.98
N LEU A 110 -2.47 2.26 -4.14
CA LEU A 110 -1.93 2.66 -5.44
C LEU A 110 -1.69 4.18 -5.57
N PRO A 111 -2.60 5.06 -5.10
CA PRO A 111 -2.35 6.52 -5.13
C PRO A 111 -1.06 6.94 -4.44
N VAL A 112 -0.71 6.31 -3.31
CA VAL A 112 0.54 6.59 -2.59
C VAL A 112 1.74 6.09 -3.39
N ARG A 113 1.64 4.88 -3.95
CA ARG A 113 2.71 4.28 -4.74
C ARG A 113 3.02 5.07 -6.02
N LEU A 114 2.01 5.68 -6.63
CA LEU A 114 2.15 6.50 -7.84
C LEU A 114 2.94 7.80 -7.60
N ILE A 115 2.95 8.34 -6.39
CA ILE A 115 3.78 9.52 -6.06
C ILE A 115 5.28 9.16 -6.12
N GLY A 116 5.60 7.90 -5.84
CA GLY A 116 6.96 7.39 -5.86
C GLY A 116 7.60 7.32 -4.47
N LYS A 117 8.36 6.25 -4.26
CA LYS A 117 9.00 5.91 -2.98
C LYS A 117 10.00 6.98 -2.54
N ASP A 118 10.81 7.44 -3.49
CA ASP A 118 11.85 8.45 -3.25
C ASP A 118 11.25 9.84 -3.04
N ALA A 119 10.24 10.20 -3.85
CA ALA A 119 9.53 11.46 -3.69
C ALA A 119 8.95 11.60 -2.28
N LEU A 120 8.35 10.55 -1.74
CA LEU A 120 7.81 10.54 -0.38
C LEU A 120 8.89 10.41 0.71
N GLY A 121 10.16 10.17 0.37
CA GLY A 121 11.21 9.88 1.36
C GLY A 121 10.89 8.65 2.19
N PHE A 122 10.23 7.65 1.59
CA PHE A 122 9.61 6.54 2.33
C PHE A 122 10.62 5.71 3.12
N ASN A 123 11.77 5.39 2.52
CA ASN A 123 12.83 4.65 3.21
C ASN A 123 13.28 5.39 4.48
N SER A 124 13.73 6.63 4.34
CA SER A 124 14.21 7.46 5.46
C SER A 124 13.16 7.59 6.56
N THR A 125 11.90 7.77 6.17
CA THR A 125 10.77 7.85 7.10
C THR A 125 10.59 6.56 7.89
N MET A 126 10.66 5.40 7.24
CA MET A 126 10.52 4.12 7.92
C MET A 126 11.68 3.84 8.88
N PHE A 127 12.92 4.22 8.54
CA PHE A 127 14.05 4.12 9.46
C PHE A 127 13.96 5.09 10.64
N LEU A 128 13.39 6.28 10.45
CA LEU A 128 13.09 7.20 11.55
C LEU A 128 12.02 6.63 12.47
N LEU A 129 10.96 6.05 11.90
CA LEU A 129 9.91 5.38 12.66
C LEU A 129 10.43 4.18 13.44
N ARG A 130 11.36 3.40 12.87
CA ARG A 130 12.03 2.32 13.59
C ARG A 130 12.56 2.78 14.93
N ASN A 131 13.35 3.84 14.93
CA ASN A 131 14.01 4.34 16.13
C ASN A 131 12.99 5.01 17.07
N SER A 132 11.98 5.67 16.52
CA SER A 132 10.96 6.36 17.33
C SER A 132 10.05 5.39 18.08
N VAL A 133 9.69 4.28 17.43
CA VAL A 133 8.77 3.26 17.96
C VAL A 133 9.55 2.23 18.79
N PHE A 134 10.57 1.60 18.20
CA PHE A 134 11.28 0.48 18.86
C PHE A 134 12.52 0.91 19.65
N GLY A 135 12.96 2.16 19.55
CA GLY A 135 14.20 2.61 20.19
C GLY A 135 14.12 2.76 21.71
N LYS A 136 12.91 2.65 22.29
CA LYS A 136 12.68 2.75 23.74
C LYS A 136 12.51 1.40 24.43
N ASP A 137 12.33 0.33 23.65
CA ASP A 137 12.01 -0.99 24.17
C ASP A 137 13.27 -1.80 24.41
N GLU A 138 13.64 -2.00 25.68
CA GLU A 138 14.84 -2.76 26.05
C GLU A 138 14.65 -4.29 25.96
N LYS A 139 13.40 -4.79 26.01
CA LYS A 139 13.10 -6.22 26.12
C LYS A 139 12.41 -6.81 24.89
N GLU A 140 11.23 -6.32 24.56
CA GLU A 140 10.47 -6.78 23.39
C GLU A 140 9.93 -5.58 22.62
N PRO A 141 10.26 -5.46 21.32
CA PRO A 141 9.80 -4.35 20.51
C PRO A 141 8.31 -4.51 20.20
N GLU A 142 7.48 -3.67 20.79
CA GLU A 142 6.04 -3.64 20.57
C GLU A 142 5.63 -2.33 19.87
N VAL A 143 4.42 -2.29 19.31
CA VAL A 143 3.84 -1.04 18.79
C VAL A 143 2.61 -0.76 19.61
N ASP A 144 2.69 0.24 20.48
CA ASP A 144 1.61 0.64 21.37
C ASP A 144 0.65 1.65 20.72
N LYS A 145 -0.35 2.13 21.47
CA LYS A 145 -1.32 3.11 20.97
C LYS A 145 -0.71 4.51 20.75
N ASN A 146 0.30 4.89 21.51
CA ASN A 146 1.00 6.17 21.37
C ASN A 146 1.82 6.17 20.07
N ASP A 147 2.45 5.04 19.75
CA ASP A 147 3.20 4.83 18.52
C ASP A 147 2.32 4.97 17.29
N GLU A 148 1.08 4.49 17.32
CA GLU A 148 0.13 4.70 16.21
C GLU A 148 -0.10 6.20 15.91
N GLY A 149 -0.12 7.04 16.96
CA GLY A 149 -0.19 8.50 16.83
C GLY A 149 1.06 9.10 16.18
N ILE A 150 2.25 8.63 16.56
CA ILE A 150 3.54 9.04 15.98
C ILE A 150 3.61 8.62 14.51
N ILE A 151 3.25 7.37 14.21
CA ILE A 151 3.21 6.81 12.86
C ILE A 151 2.27 7.63 11.98
N LYS A 152 1.05 7.92 12.44
CA LYS A 152 0.09 8.74 11.68
C LYS A 152 0.63 10.13 11.37
N LYS A 153 1.20 10.82 12.35
CA LYS A 153 1.78 12.17 12.17
C LYS A 153 2.93 12.15 11.17
N THR A 154 3.80 11.13 11.27
CA THR A 154 4.95 10.97 10.40
C THR A 154 4.51 10.71 8.96
N ILE A 155 3.56 9.80 8.75
CA ILE A 155 3.00 9.51 7.41
C ILE A 155 2.36 10.77 6.82
N LEU A 156 1.55 11.48 7.60
CA LEU A 156 0.92 12.72 7.14
C LEU A 156 1.95 13.78 6.72
N SER A 157 3.14 13.81 7.35
CA SER A 157 4.22 14.71 6.95
C SER A 157 4.86 14.37 5.60
N MET A 158 4.78 13.12 5.14
CA MET A 158 5.32 12.70 3.83
C MET A 158 4.54 13.29 2.65
N PHE A 159 3.28 13.65 2.90
CA PHE A 159 2.33 14.19 1.91
C PHE A 159 2.22 15.72 1.95
N LYS A 160 3.01 16.38 2.80
CA LYS A 160 3.15 17.84 2.82
C LYS A 160 4.32 18.27 1.95
#